data_AF-A0A257U574-F1
#
_entry.id   AF-A0A257U574-F1
#
_cell.length_a   1.000
_cell.length_b   1.000
_cell.length_c   1.000
_cell.angle_alpha   90.00
_cell.angle_beta   90.00
_cell.angle_gamma   90.00
#
_symmetry.space_group_name_H-M   'P 1'
#
loop_
_entity.id
_entity.type
_entity.pdbx_description
1 polymer ?
#
loop_
_entity_poly.entity_id
_entity_poly.type
_entity_poly.pdbx_seq_one_letter_code
_entity_poly.pdbx_strand_id
1 'polypeptide(L)'
;MSEFGLHELNQRYVRLTDRCRSQWTFYQYLQGLFKHLFNSPCPIEIDFPSLFNEFRQLGSELGHPEPGRTDKTMTHLGVRLDAQGRKLLEVDEQIQPSLLRRFFDRLRNQDEKVLLAIIKFYLDGSHDGEDTLDKLDILFTRLAEIPRGDNGSLVRERHEIQRLVQPLLQLLPPSQASEQELEVLVHALADLKSEVLVCRTFTELAGGGALDRFRTLKRRLGETMLHPQLLPVLLETTVAIKNRFRELWEDEEAALLADTNKVRELEKQLSGHPEIATPDLREMLEVFASAQQRFDHGKQTENLRRDDALKLRMVLNRVLEQFDVTQFGGIFPAPIEAEAAPPSAGDPDPAAAAGEVPVSPFQADGLLQEYVSKILFALELVGDDRPAAETVTAKELASLRLEACEVEACRRLLDGQPP
;
A
#
# COMPACT_ATOMS: atom_id res chain seq x y z
N MET A 1 48.08 9.71 23.25
CA MET A 1 46.65 9.97 23.04
C MET A 1 45.89 9.02 23.95
N SER A 2 45.00 9.52 24.80
CA SER A 2 44.13 8.64 25.60
C SER A 2 43.19 7.89 24.65
N GLU A 3 42.89 6.62 24.94
CA GLU A 3 41.95 5.80 24.16
C GLU A 3 40.59 6.50 23.97
N PHE A 4 40.22 7.37 24.92
CA PHE A 4 39.05 8.25 24.86
C PHE A 4 39.01 9.16 23.61
N GLY A 5 40.13 9.77 23.21
CA GLY A 5 40.17 10.71 22.08
C GLY A 5 40.06 10.02 20.71
N LEU A 6 40.61 8.82 20.58
CA LEU A 6 40.50 8.02 19.35
C LEU A 6 39.09 7.46 19.18
N HIS A 7 38.47 7.00 20.28
CA HIS A 7 37.10 6.50 20.26
C HIS A 7 36.11 7.58 19.82
N GLU A 8 36.24 8.80 20.35
CA GLU A 8 35.39 9.94 19.99
C GLU A 8 35.52 10.34 18.51
N LEU A 9 36.76 10.38 17.99
CA LEU A 9 37.04 10.63 16.57
C LEU A 9 36.40 9.56 15.68
N ASN A 10 36.53 8.28 16.05
CA ASN A 10 35.91 7.18 15.31
C ASN A 10 34.37 7.27 15.33
N GLN A 11 33.76 7.58 16.47
CA GLN A 11 32.30 7.79 16.54
C GLN A 11 31.84 8.95 15.65
N ARG A 12 32.60 10.06 15.61
CA ARG A 12 32.29 11.20 14.75
C ARG A 12 32.43 10.85 13.26
N TYR A 13 33.47 10.11 12.89
CA TYR A 13 33.66 9.58 11.54
C TYR A 13 32.48 8.70 11.10
N VAL A 14 32.05 7.77 11.96
CA VAL A 14 30.92 6.87 11.69
C VAL A 14 29.65 7.70 11.47
N ARG A 15 29.37 8.68 12.33
CA ARG A 15 28.20 9.56 12.19
C ARG A 15 28.21 10.34 10.87
N LEU A 16 29.35 10.95 10.50
CA LEU A 16 29.46 11.71 9.26
C LEU A 16 29.33 10.80 8.02
N THR A 17 29.94 9.61 8.05
CA THR A 17 29.84 8.65 6.95
C THR A 17 28.41 8.17 6.77
N ASP A 18 27.72 7.89 7.87
CA ASP A 18 26.33 7.43 7.84
C ASP A 18 25.38 8.52 7.33
N ARG A 19 25.59 9.78 7.74
CA ARG A 19 24.88 10.95 7.20
C ARG A 19 25.15 11.16 5.70
N CYS A 20 26.37 10.95 5.24
CA CYS A 20 26.68 11.00 3.80
C CYS A 20 25.91 9.92 3.02
N ARG A 21 25.74 8.72 3.60
CA ARG A 21 24.94 7.64 2.99
C ARG A 21 23.45 7.97 2.98
N SER A 22 22.90 8.51 4.06
CA SER A 22 21.49 8.92 4.10
C SER A 22 21.20 10.00 3.05
N GLN A 23 22.06 11.01 2.93
CA GLN A 23 21.96 12.04 1.88
C GLN A 23 22.07 11.46 0.47
N TRP A 24 22.96 10.49 0.25
CA TRP A 24 23.09 9.84 -1.06
C TRP A 24 21.83 9.06 -1.43
N THR A 25 21.33 8.23 -0.53
CA THR A 25 20.09 7.48 -0.75
C THR A 25 18.92 8.43 -0.98
N PHE A 26 18.83 9.52 -0.22
CA PHE A 26 17.81 10.54 -0.40
C PHE A 26 17.91 11.22 -1.78
N TYR A 27 19.11 11.56 -2.22
CA TYR A 27 19.35 12.13 -3.55
C TYR A 27 18.91 11.18 -4.68
N GLN A 28 19.27 9.90 -4.60
CA GLN A 28 18.81 8.88 -5.56
C GLN A 28 17.30 8.74 -5.57
N TYR A 29 16.70 8.80 -4.38
CA TYR A 29 15.26 8.78 -4.21
C TYR A 29 14.57 10.00 -4.85
N LEU A 30 15.10 11.22 -4.65
CA LEU A 30 14.62 12.43 -5.35
C LEU A 30 14.72 12.30 -6.86
N GLN A 31 15.81 11.74 -7.38
CA GLN A 31 15.93 11.48 -8.83
C GLN A 31 14.82 10.55 -9.33
N GLY A 32 14.50 9.51 -8.57
CA GLY A 32 13.36 8.62 -8.86
C GLY A 32 12.03 9.36 -8.85
N LEU A 33 11.76 10.14 -7.80
CA LEU A 33 10.54 10.94 -7.69
C LEU A 33 10.37 11.89 -8.88
N PHE A 34 11.40 12.67 -9.22
CA PHE A 34 11.31 13.65 -10.31
C PHE A 34 11.06 12.99 -11.66
N LYS A 35 11.71 11.86 -11.90
CA LYS A 35 11.48 11.05 -13.10
C LYS A 35 10.04 10.53 -13.16
N HIS A 36 9.48 10.03 -12.06
CA HIS A 36 8.18 9.37 -12.05
C HIS A 36 6.98 10.32 -11.91
N LEU A 37 7.15 11.43 -11.19
CA LEU A 37 6.07 12.38 -10.90
C LEU A 37 6.05 13.55 -11.89
N PHE A 38 7.22 14.02 -12.33
CA PHE A 38 7.34 15.23 -13.16
C PHE A 38 7.87 14.95 -14.57
N ASN A 39 8.29 13.73 -14.87
CA ASN A 39 8.95 13.36 -16.13
C ASN A 39 10.13 14.30 -16.47
N SER A 40 10.86 14.72 -15.43
CA SER A 40 11.94 15.71 -15.49
C SER A 40 13.15 15.19 -14.71
N PRO A 41 14.40 15.59 -15.06
CA PRO A 41 15.54 15.36 -14.18
C PRO A 41 15.37 16.09 -12.85
N CYS A 42 16.06 15.60 -11.82
CA CYS A 42 16.20 16.28 -10.53
C CYS A 42 16.91 17.63 -10.75
N PRO A 43 16.40 18.75 -10.19
CA PRO A 43 16.92 20.10 -10.46
C PRO A 43 18.25 20.42 -9.76
N ILE A 44 18.90 19.42 -9.16
CA ILE A 44 20.18 19.55 -8.46
C ILE A 44 21.13 18.44 -8.86
N GLU A 45 22.42 18.77 -8.86
CA GLU A 45 23.50 17.82 -9.10
C GLU A 45 24.49 17.88 -7.92
N ILE A 46 24.78 16.71 -7.34
CA ILE A 46 25.71 16.57 -6.21
C ILE A 46 26.72 15.48 -6.54
N ASP A 47 28.01 15.82 -6.46
CA ASP A 47 29.12 14.88 -6.66
C ASP A 47 29.40 14.05 -5.39
N PHE A 48 28.54 13.06 -5.17
CA PHE A 48 28.76 12.06 -4.13
C PHE A 48 29.98 11.15 -4.35
N PRO A 49 30.38 10.76 -5.59
CA PRO A 49 31.61 10.02 -5.82
C PRO A 49 32.85 10.69 -5.21
N SER A 50 33.00 12.00 -5.40
CA SER A 50 34.09 12.77 -4.79
C SER A 50 34.01 12.76 -3.26
N LEU A 51 32.83 12.98 -2.68
CA LEU A 51 32.63 12.89 -1.22
C LEU A 51 33.00 11.52 -0.65
N PHE A 52 32.56 10.43 -1.28
CA PHE A 52 32.90 9.09 -0.81
C PHE A 52 34.41 8.81 -0.88
N ASN A 53 35.11 9.38 -1.86
CA ASN A 53 36.56 9.29 -1.93
C ASN A 53 37.23 10.05 -0.78
N GLU A 54 36.76 11.25 -0.43
CA GLU A 54 37.25 12.01 0.72
C GLU A 54 37.00 11.27 2.06
N PHE A 55 35.81 10.69 2.25
CA PHE A 55 35.52 9.84 3.41
C PHE A 55 36.42 8.60 3.47
N ARG A 56 36.69 7.95 2.33
CA ARG A 56 37.61 6.80 2.27
C ARG A 56 39.03 7.20 2.67
N GLN A 57 39.52 8.35 2.20
CA GLN A 57 40.83 8.89 2.59
C GLN A 57 40.87 9.19 4.09
N LEU A 58 39.87 9.89 4.62
CA LEU A 58 39.76 10.16 6.06
C LEU A 58 39.73 8.86 6.89
N GLY A 59 39.02 7.84 6.42
CA GLY A 59 38.99 6.52 7.06
C GLY A 59 40.36 5.85 7.14
N SER A 60 41.20 6.02 6.11
CA SER A 60 42.58 5.51 6.13
C SER A 60 43.50 6.29 7.07
N GLU A 61 43.29 7.61 7.19
CA GLU A 61 44.05 8.48 8.09
C GLU A 61 43.74 8.20 9.58
N LEU A 62 42.58 7.61 9.90
CA LEU A 62 42.20 7.25 11.29
C LEU A 62 43.07 6.14 11.91
N GLY A 63 43.82 5.37 11.10
CA GLY A 63 44.78 4.39 11.62
C GLY A 63 46.01 5.04 12.27
N HIS A 64 46.40 6.24 11.80
CA HIS A 64 47.49 7.05 12.35
C HIS A 64 47.07 8.53 12.38
N PRO A 65 46.15 8.91 13.28
CA PRO A 65 45.51 10.20 13.20
C PRO A 65 46.46 11.32 13.63
N GLU A 66 46.54 12.37 12.82
CA GLU A 66 47.06 13.68 13.22
C GLU A 66 45.88 14.52 13.76
N PRO A 67 45.70 14.64 15.08
CA PRO A 67 44.41 15.06 15.66
C PRO A 67 43.90 16.41 15.13
N GLY A 68 44.80 17.39 15.00
CA GLY A 68 44.44 18.73 14.52
C GLY A 68 44.12 18.80 13.02
N ARG A 69 44.62 17.86 12.20
CA ARG A 69 44.30 17.78 10.78
C ARG A 69 43.02 16.98 10.56
N THR A 70 42.91 15.81 11.20
CA THR A 70 41.72 14.94 11.13
C THR A 70 40.47 15.69 11.59
N ASP A 71 40.55 16.43 12.70
CA ASP A 71 39.41 17.21 13.22
C ASP A 71 38.97 18.34 12.27
N LYS A 72 39.93 19.05 11.65
CA LYS A 72 39.65 20.08 10.64
C LYS A 72 38.98 19.47 9.40
N THR A 73 39.46 18.33 8.92
CA THR A 73 38.86 17.62 7.78
C THR A 73 37.43 17.16 8.10
N MET A 74 37.20 16.57 9.27
CA MET A 74 35.86 16.18 9.72
C MET A 74 34.90 17.37 9.81
N THR A 75 35.38 18.50 10.34
CA THR A 75 34.59 19.74 10.43
C THR A 75 34.26 20.27 9.04
N HIS A 76 35.22 20.28 8.12
CA HIS A 76 34.99 20.69 6.73
C HIS A 76 33.97 19.79 6.02
N LEU A 77 34.08 18.47 6.17
CA LEU A 77 33.10 17.53 5.62
C LEU A 77 31.71 17.72 6.23
N GLY A 78 31.62 17.97 7.54
CA GLY A 78 30.36 18.29 8.22
C GLY A 78 29.66 19.50 7.60
N VAL A 79 30.38 20.62 7.44
CA VAL A 79 29.84 21.84 6.81
C VAL A 79 29.39 21.61 5.37
N ARG A 80 30.12 20.79 4.60
CA ARG A 80 29.71 20.43 3.24
C ARG A 80 28.43 19.60 3.22
N LEU A 81 28.31 18.61 4.10
CA LEU A 81 27.08 17.83 4.26
C LEU A 81 25.91 18.70 4.70
N ASP A 82 26.12 19.70 5.56
CA ASP A 82 25.07 20.66 5.94
C ASP A 82 24.58 21.49 4.75
N ALA A 83 25.51 21.96 3.91
CA ALA A 83 25.18 22.73 2.72
C ALA A 83 24.42 21.89 1.68
N GLN A 84 24.81 20.63 1.51
CA GLN A 84 24.13 19.71 0.58
C GLN A 84 22.77 19.26 1.09
N GLY A 85 22.67 18.95 2.39
CA GLY A 85 21.40 18.61 3.03
C GLY A 85 20.35 19.70 2.82
N ARG A 86 20.74 20.97 2.98
CA ARG A 86 19.85 22.12 2.70
C ARG A 86 19.39 22.17 1.24
N LYS A 87 20.29 21.99 0.27
CA LYS A 87 19.91 21.94 -1.15
C LYS A 87 18.96 20.79 -1.47
N LEU A 88 19.14 19.63 -0.84
CA LEU A 88 18.24 18.49 -0.99
C LEU A 88 16.85 18.81 -0.43
N LEU A 89 16.78 19.48 0.73
CA LEU A 89 15.51 19.92 1.34
C LEU A 89 14.81 20.98 0.48
N GLU A 90 15.52 21.98 -0.04
CA GLU A 90 14.97 23.02 -0.94
C GLU A 90 14.29 22.42 -2.19
N VAL A 91 14.82 21.30 -2.70
CA VAL A 91 14.21 20.57 -3.81
C VAL A 91 13.01 19.74 -3.36
N ASP A 92 13.12 19.09 -2.20
CA ASP A 92 12.05 18.29 -1.62
C ASP A 92 10.83 19.12 -1.18
N GLU A 93 11.00 20.39 -0.83
CA GLU A 93 9.89 21.33 -0.52
C GLU A 93 8.88 21.46 -1.67
N GLN A 94 9.32 21.21 -2.92
CA GLN A 94 8.43 21.21 -4.10
C GLN A 94 7.52 19.98 -4.15
N ILE A 95 7.80 18.96 -3.32
CA ILE A 95 7.10 17.68 -3.32
C ILE A 95 6.14 17.64 -2.14
N GLN A 96 4.86 17.74 -2.45
CA GLN A 96 3.80 17.66 -1.46
C GLN A 96 3.65 16.24 -0.89
N PRO A 97 3.26 16.07 0.41
CA PRO A 97 3.09 14.75 1.02
C PRO A 97 2.10 13.83 0.27
N SER A 98 1.10 14.41 -0.42
CA SER A 98 0.16 13.66 -1.25
C SER A 98 0.83 12.99 -2.47
N LEU A 99 1.76 13.69 -3.13
CA LEU A 99 2.53 13.15 -4.25
C LEU A 99 3.46 12.04 -3.79
N LEU A 100 4.07 12.23 -2.61
CA LEU A 100 4.89 11.23 -1.95
C LEU A 100 4.10 9.93 -1.70
N ARG A 101 2.90 10.05 -1.14
CA ARG A 101 2.01 8.92 -0.88
C ARG A 101 1.73 8.13 -2.16
N ARG A 102 1.35 8.83 -3.23
CA ARG A 102 1.08 8.23 -4.56
C ARG A 102 2.30 7.51 -5.14
N PHE A 103 3.49 8.10 -5.00
CA PHE A 103 4.73 7.47 -5.43
C PHE A 103 4.94 6.12 -4.73
N PHE A 104 4.80 6.08 -3.40
CA PHE A 104 4.95 4.85 -2.64
C PHE A 104 3.81 3.85 -2.83
N ASP A 105 2.59 4.29 -3.14
CA ASP A 105 1.47 3.39 -3.47
C ASP A 105 1.75 2.56 -4.73
N ARG A 106 2.53 3.11 -5.67
CA ARG A 106 2.93 2.39 -6.90
C ARG A 106 4.11 1.44 -6.70
N LEU A 107 4.87 1.60 -5.62
CA LEU A 107 6.03 0.76 -5.31
C LEU A 107 5.60 -0.52 -4.60
N ARG A 108 5.53 -1.62 -5.35
CA ARG A 108 5.14 -2.95 -4.83
C ARG A 108 6.12 -3.51 -3.79
N ASN A 109 7.42 -3.28 -3.98
CA ASN A 109 8.47 -3.72 -3.07
C ASN A 109 9.26 -2.51 -2.60
N GLN A 110 9.42 -2.38 -1.28
CA GLN A 110 10.14 -1.29 -0.66
C GLN A 110 11.28 -1.88 0.16
N ASP A 111 12.51 -1.45 -0.13
CA ASP A 111 13.67 -1.87 0.65
C ASP A 111 13.66 -1.13 1.99
N GLU A 112 13.60 -1.90 3.08
CA GLU A 112 13.63 -1.41 4.46
C GLU A 112 14.83 -0.48 4.69
N LYS A 113 16.00 -0.81 4.16
CA LYS A 113 17.22 -0.01 4.33
C LYS A 113 17.11 1.34 3.64
N VAL A 114 16.45 1.37 2.48
CA VAL A 114 16.19 2.61 1.74
C VAL A 114 15.23 3.50 2.52
N LEU A 115 14.12 2.94 3.04
CA LEU A 115 13.19 3.68 3.88
C LEU A 115 13.86 4.24 5.13
N LEU A 116 14.65 3.43 5.84
CA LEU A 116 15.39 3.85 7.03
C LEU A 116 16.36 5.00 6.72
N ALA A 117 17.07 4.94 5.58
CA ALA A 117 17.99 5.99 5.16
C ALA A 117 17.26 7.29 4.80
N ILE A 118 16.10 7.22 4.14
CA ILE A 118 15.26 8.39 3.82
C ILE A 118 14.70 9.01 5.11
N ILE A 119 14.16 8.20 6.02
CA ILE A 119 13.66 8.68 7.32
C ILE A 119 14.80 9.36 8.08
N LYS A 120 15.96 8.71 8.15
CA LYS A 120 17.13 9.28 8.80
C LYS A 120 17.52 10.64 8.22
N PHE A 121 17.50 10.80 6.90
CA PHE A 121 17.76 12.09 6.27
C PHE A 121 16.78 13.17 6.75
N TYR A 122 15.48 12.87 6.84
CA TYR A 122 14.49 13.81 7.37
C TYR A 122 14.69 14.12 8.86
N LEU A 123 15.11 13.14 9.67
CA LEU A 123 15.42 13.33 11.10
C LEU A 123 16.71 14.13 11.33
N ASP A 124 17.67 14.06 10.41
CA ASP A 124 18.91 14.85 10.47
C ASP A 124 18.68 16.33 10.03
N GLY A 125 17.55 16.64 9.39
CA GLY A 125 17.17 17.98 8.96
C GLY A 125 16.36 18.76 10.00
N SER A 126 16.18 20.07 9.80
CA SER A 126 15.30 20.88 10.64
C SER A 126 13.84 20.45 10.45
N HIS A 127 13.11 20.25 11.55
CA HIS A 127 11.69 19.81 11.55
C HIS A 127 10.67 20.94 11.42
N ASP A 128 11.08 22.12 10.93
CA ASP A 128 10.29 23.35 11.08
C ASP A 128 8.99 23.39 10.23
N GLY A 129 8.75 22.38 9.38
CA GLY A 129 7.58 22.30 8.48
C GLY A 129 6.60 21.17 8.81
N GLU A 130 5.30 21.48 8.84
CA GLU A 130 4.19 20.51 8.95
C GLU A 130 4.26 19.43 7.85
N ASP A 131 4.67 19.81 6.64
CA ASP A 131 4.87 18.90 5.51
C ASP A 131 5.92 17.80 5.82
N THR A 132 6.98 18.11 6.57
CA THR A 132 8.03 17.13 6.91
C THR A 132 7.49 16.04 7.84
N LEU A 133 6.66 16.40 8.83
CA LEU A 133 6.02 15.43 9.71
C LEU A 133 5.05 14.53 8.94
N ASP A 134 4.28 15.09 8.00
CA ASP A 134 3.40 14.31 7.13
C ASP A 134 4.19 13.33 6.22
N LYS A 135 5.36 13.72 5.72
CA LYS A 135 6.24 12.83 4.95
C LYS A 135 6.83 11.72 5.84
N LEU A 136 7.26 12.07 7.05
CA LEU A 136 7.73 11.09 8.04
C LEU A 136 6.62 10.09 8.41
N ASP A 137 5.39 10.56 8.64
CA ASP A 137 4.23 9.70 8.89
C ASP A 137 4.03 8.67 7.77
N ILE A 138 4.11 9.11 6.51
CA ILE A 138 4.02 8.21 5.36
C ILE A 138 5.15 7.17 5.39
N LEU A 139 6.39 7.60 5.57
CA LEU A 139 7.56 6.71 5.54
C LEU A 139 7.57 5.71 6.69
N PHE A 140 7.24 6.15 7.90
CA PHE A 140 7.12 5.26 9.05
C PHE A 140 5.96 4.29 8.88
N THR A 141 4.83 4.73 8.31
CA THR A 141 3.71 3.83 8.01
C THR A 141 4.15 2.75 7.02
N ARG A 142 4.93 3.10 5.98
CA ARG A 142 5.53 2.11 5.07
C ARG A 142 6.50 1.16 5.76
N LEU A 143 7.31 1.68 6.68
CA LEU A 143 8.21 0.88 7.50
C LEU A 143 7.47 -0.07 8.45
N ALA A 144 6.18 0.15 8.73
CA ALA A 144 5.33 -0.76 9.49
C ALA A 144 4.54 -1.75 8.61
N GLU A 145 4.54 -1.58 7.29
CA GLU A 145 3.80 -2.41 6.34
C GLU A 145 4.67 -3.52 5.74
N ILE A 146 4.18 -4.76 5.75
CA ILE A 146 4.69 -5.85 4.92
C ILE A 146 3.74 -6.02 3.73
N PRO A 147 4.16 -5.68 2.49
CA PRO A 147 3.30 -5.78 1.31
C PRO A 147 2.79 -7.21 1.10
N ARG A 148 1.51 -7.35 0.74
CA ARG A 148 0.92 -8.61 0.28
C ARG A 148 0.57 -8.54 -1.20
N GLY A 149 0.40 -9.70 -1.84
CA GLY A 149 0.06 -9.80 -3.27
C GLY A 149 -1.37 -9.36 -3.62
N ASP A 150 -2.26 -9.26 -2.63
CA ASP A 150 -3.69 -8.93 -2.72
C ASP A 150 -3.96 -7.42 -2.57
N ASN A 151 -2.98 -6.55 -2.88
CA ASN A 151 -3.00 -5.11 -2.58
C ASN A 151 -3.11 -4.76 -1.08
N GLY A 152 -3.20 -5.76 -0.19
CA GLY A 152 -3.19 -5.66 1.25
C GLY A 152 -1.78 -5.40 1.83
N SER A 153 -1.71 -5.17 3.14
CA SER A 153 -0.43 -5.13 3.86
C SER A 153 -0.60 -5.74 5.24
N LEU A 154 0.37 -6.52 5.70
CA LEU A 154 0.41 -6.88 7.12
C LEU A 154 1.01 -5.75 7.92
N VAL A 155 0.50 -5.58 9.13
CA VAL A 155 1.19 -4.81 10.16
C VAL A 155 2.37 -5.66 10.63
N ARG A 156 3.59 -5.11 10.60
CA ARG A 156 4.73 -5.70 11.32
C ARG A 156 4.40 -5.87 12.80
N GLU A 157 4.99 -6.86 13.45
CA GLU A 157 4.77 -7.00 14.89
C GLU A 157 5.34 -5.81 15.66
N ARG A 158 4.74 -5.47 16.79
CA ARG A 158 5.13 -4.29 17.59
C ARG A 158 6.62 -4.29 17.94
N HIS A 159 7.17 -5.44 18.27
CA HIS A 159 8.58 -5.58 18.63
C HIS A 159 9.51 -5.37 17.41
N GLU A 160 9.08 -5.74 16.21
CA GLU A 160 9.81 -5.46 14.97
C GLU A 160 9.79 -3.98 14.64
N ILE A 161 8.64 -3.33 14.76
CA ILE A 161 8.51 -1.88 14.56
C ILE A 161 9.44 -1.16 15.54
N GLN A 162 9.43 -1.53 16.82
CA GLN A 162 10.32 -0.98 17.84
C GLN A 162 11.80 -1.15 17.48
N ARG A 163 12.20 -2.35 17.05
CA ARG A 163 13.59 -2.63 16.60
C ARG A 163 14.03 -1.70 15.46
N LEU A 164 13.11 -1.35 14.55
CA LEU A 164 13.40 -0.50 13.40
C LEU A 164 13.43 0.99 13.75
N VAL A 165 12.49 1.47 14.56
CA VAL A 165 12.37 2.91 14.86
C VAL A 165 13.27 3.36 16.00
N GLN A 166 13.54 2.52 16.99
CA GLN A 166 14.31 2.92 18.18
C GLN A 166 15.69 3.51 17.85
N PRO A 167 16.51 2.92 16.95
CA PRO A 167 17.80 3.52 16.57
C PRO A 167 17.68 4.89 15.91
N LEU A 168 16.57 5.16 15.21
CA LEU A 168 16.30 6.45 14.58
C LEU A 168 15.91 7.49 15.63
N LEU A 169 15.04 7.13 16.56
CA LEU A 169 14.55 8.03 17.60
C LEU A 169 15.62 8.39 18.63
N GLN A 170 16.64 7.56 18.82
CA GLN A 170 17.82 7.87 19.64
C GLN A 170 18.65 9.05 19.10
N LEU A 171 18.46 9.43 17.83
CA LEU A 171 19.13 10.57 17.21
C LEU A 171 18.45 11.90 17.58
N LEU A 172 17.20 11.84 18.03
CA LEU A 172 16.41 13.02 18.37
C LEU A 172 16.68 13.47 19.81
N PRO A 173 16.46 14.76 20.11
CA PRO A 173 16.42 15.24 21.48
C PRO A 173 15.39 14.46 22.32
N PRO A 174 15.65 14.28 23.63
CA PRO A 174 14.69 13.63 24.51
C PRO A 174 13.36 14.39 24.48
N SER A 175 12.27 13.65 24.32
CA SER A 175 10.93 14.22 24.31
C SER A 175 10.57 14.83 25.66
N GLN A 176 9.76 15.89 25.64
CA GLN A 176 9.26 16.57 26.84
C GLN A 176 7.87 16.07 27.27
N ALA A 177 7.25 15.14 26.52
CA ALA A 177 5.94 14.60 26.84
C ALA A 177 5.97 13.85 28.18
N SER A 178 4.96 14.09 29.02
CA SER A 178 4.84 13.39 30.29
C SER A 178 4.30 11.96 30.11
N GLU A 179 4.64 11.06 31.04
CA GLU A 179 4.12 9.68 31.02
C GLU A 179 2.59 9.63 31.01
N GLN A 180 1.94 10.51 31.77
CA GLN A 180 0.48 10.60 31.81
C GLN A 180 -0.13 11.02 30.47
N GLU A 181 0.46 12.00 29.78
CA GLU A 181 0.01 12.40 28.44
C GLU A 181 0.15 11.25 27.44
N LEU A 182 1.27 10.53 27.50
CA LEU A 182 1.52 9.38 26.63
C LEU A 182 0.52 8.25 26.87
N GLU A 183 0.22 7.93 28.12
CA GLU A 183 -0.80 6.93 28.47
C GLU A 183 -2.16 7.31 27.88
N VAL A 184 -2.58 8.58 28.03
CA VAL A 184 -3.85 9.07 27.46
C VAL A 184 -3.88 8.93 25.94
N LEU A 185 -2.79 9.28 25.26
CA LEU A 185 -2.70 9.18 23.80
C LEU A 185 -2.71 7.72 23.33
N VAL A 186 -2.01 6.83 24.02
CA VAL A 186 -2.00 5.39 23.71
C VAL A 186 -3.39 4.77 23.90
N HIS A 187 -4.11 5.13 24.97
CA HIS A 187 -5.49 4.67 25.17
C HIS A 187 -6.42 5.20 24.08
N ALA A 188 -6.32 6.49 23.74
CA ALA A 188 -7.13 7.08 22.67
C ALA A 188 -6.90 6.40 21.31
N LEU A 189 -5.65 6.01 21.00
CA LEU A 189 -5.34 5.23 19.79
C LEU A 189 -5.96 3.83 19.85
N ALA A 190 -5.89 3.14 20.99
CA ALA A 190 -6.48 1.82 21.18
C ALA A 190 -8.02 1.84 21.04
N ASP A 191 -8.68 2.86 21.60
CA ASP A 191 -10.13 3.05 21.49
C ASP A 191 -10.54 3.26 20.03
N LEU A 192 -9.87 4.18 19.32
CA LEU A 192 -10.13 4.44 17.90
C LEU A 192 -9.86 3.21 17.03
N LYS A 193 -8.78 2.47 17.31
CA LYS A 193 -8.48 1.21 16.62
C LYS A 193 -9.63 0.23 16.80
N SER A 194 -10.08 0.04 18.03
CA SER A 194 -11.13 -0.93 18.36
C SER A 194 -12.46 -0.55 17.71
N GLU A 195 -12.83 0.73 17.75
CA GLU A 195 -14.03 1.25 17.09
C GLU A 195 -14.02 0.97 15.58
N VAL A 196 -12.92 1.29 14.89
CA VAL A 196 -12.81 1.05 13.43
C VAL A 196 -12.89 -0.43 13.09
N LEU A 197 -12.26 -1.30 13.90
CA LEU A 197 -12.25 -2.74 13.66
C LEU A 197 -13.63 -3.40 13.83
N VAL A 198 -14.53 -2.81 14.61
CA VAL A 198 -15.89 -3.33 14.81
C VAL A 198 -16.82 -2.97 13.66
N CYS A 199 -16.56 -1.88 12.93
CA CYS A 199 -17.38 -1.45 11.79
C CYS A 199 -17.48 -2.55 10.74
N ARG A 200 -18.69 -2.91 10.31
CA ARG A 200 -18.95 -4.02 9.37
C ARG A 200 -19.21 -3.59 7.94
N THR A 201 -19.52 -2.32 7.72
CA THR A 201 -19.80 -1.79 6.39
C THR A 201 -19.00 -0.53 6.11
N PHE A 202 -18.74 -0.24 4.84
CA PHE A 202 -18.10 1.00 4.43
C PHE A 202 -18.88 2.23 4.91
N THR A 203 -20.21 2.22 4.80
CA THR A 203 -21.06 3.36 5.20
C THR A 203 -20.97 3.64 6.70
N GLU A 204 -20.93 2.60 7.54
CA GLU A 204 -20.73 2.73 8.99
C GLU A 204 -19.37 3.36 9.31
N LEU A 205 -18.29 2.84 8.71
CA LEU A 205 -16.94 3.36 8.94
C LEU A 205 -16.80 4.80 8.41
N ALA A 206 -17.30 5.05 7.19
CA ALA A 206 -17.17 6.34 6.53
C ALA A 206 -18.06 7.41 7.17
N GLY A 207 -19.25 7.07 7.64
CA GLY A 207 -20.17 8.00 8.30
C GLY A 207 -19.96 8.16 9.81
N GLY A 208 -19.33 7.19 10.48
CA GLY A 208 -19.20 7.15 11.95
C GLY A 208 -18.21 8.13 12.58
N GLY A 209 -17.45 8.88 11.78
CA GLY A 209 -16.53 9.92 12.24
C GLY A 209 -15.26 9.43 12.93
N ALA A 210 -15.07 8.12 13.13
CA ALA A 210 -13.86 7.55 13.72
C ALA A 210 -12.59 7.92 12.93
N LEU A 211 -12.67 7.88 11.59
CA LEU A 211 -11.57 8.28 10.71
C LEU A 211 -11.20 9.77 10.87
N ASP A 212 -12.20 10.64 11.04
CA ASP A 212 -12.01 12.09 11.21
C ASP A 212 -11.40 12.42 12.58
N ARG A 213 -11.83 11.70 13.63
CA ARG A 213 -11.22 11.79 14.97
C ARG A 213 -9.78 11.30 14.96
N PHE A 214 -9.51 10.17 14.30
CA PHE A 214 -8.15 9.66 14.15
C PHE A 214 -7.23 10.63 13.38
N ARG A 215 -7.71 11.19 12.27
CA ARG A 215 -6.97 12.21 11.51
C ARG A 215 -6.70 13.46 12.35
N THR A 216 -7.67 13.88 13.16
CA THR A 216 -7.52 15.03 14.05
C THR A 216 -6.55 14.76 15.19
N LEU A 217 -6.58 13.56 15.77
CA LEU A 217 -5.60 13.11 16.77
C LEU A 217 -4.19 13.18 16.19
N LYS A 218 -3.96 12.57 15.01
CA LYS A 218 -2.66 12.59 14.33
C LYS A 218 -2.11 14.00 14.10
N ARG A 219 -2.91 14.92 13.56
CA ARG A 219 -2.48 16.32 13.36
C ARG A 219 -2.09 17.00 14.66
N ARG A 220 -2.79 16.70 15.76
CA ARG A 220 -2.53 17.29 17.08
C ARG A 220 -1.30 16.72 17.78
N LEU A 221 -0.78 15.56 17.34
CA LEU A 221 0.42 14.97 17.94
C LEU A 221 1.66 15.81 17.66
N GLY A 222 1.75 16.47 16.49
CA GLY A 222 2.97 17.17 16.08
C GLY A 222 4.20 16.28 16.25
N GLU A 223 5.29 16.83 16.80
CA GLU A 223 6.53 16.09 17.09
C GLU A 223 6.37 14.97 18.12
N THR A 224 5.34 15.02 18.99
CA THR A 224 5.08 13.96 19.98
C THR A 224 4.82 12.61 19.30
N MET A 225 4.41 12.59 18.02
CA MET A 225 4.29 11.35 17.25
C MET A 225 5.59 10.54 17.19
N LEU A 226 6.75 11.21 17.29
CA LEU A 226 8.09 10.60 17.26
C LEU A 226 8.51 10.05 18.64
N HIS A 227 7.62 10.05 19.63
CA HIS A 227 7.93 9.47 20.93
C HIS A 227 8.13 7.94 20.83
N PRO A 228 9.19 7.35 21.41
CA PRO A 228 9.51 5.92 21.28
C PRO A 228 8.41 4.96 21.75
N GLN A 229 7.59 5.38 22.73
CA GLN A 229 6.47 4.58 23.21
C GLN A 229 5.20 4.77 22.37
N LEU A 230 5.04 5.94 21.73
CA LEU A 230 3.82 6.29 20.99
C LEU A 230 3.90 5.85 19.52
N LEU A 231 5.03 6.09 18.86
CA LEU A 231 5.19 5.83 17.43
C LEU A 231 4.81 4.39 17.05
N PRO A 232 5.29 3.32 17.74
CA PRO A 232 4.91 1.95 17.37
C PRO A 232 3.41 1.70 17.44
N VAL A 233 2.73 2.26 18.47
CA VAL A 233 1.27 2.12 18.66
C VAL A 233 0.52 2.88 17.58
N LEU A 234 0.99 4.09 17.24
CA LEU A 234 0.42 4.91 16.18
C LEU A 234 0.51 4.22 14.82
N LEU A 235 1.67 3.63 14.49
CA LEU A 235 1.87 2.92 13.22
C LEU A 235 1.02 1.66 13.13
N GLU A 236 0.98 0.86 14.20
CA GLU A 236 0.12 -0.31 14.31
C GLU A 236 -1.36 0.06 14.09
N THR A 237 -1.81 1.13 14.72
CA THR A 237 -3.17 1.66 14.58
C THR A 237 -3.44 2.17 13.17
N THR A 238 -2.49 2.92 12.58
CA THR A 238 -2.61 3.48 11.23
C THR A 238 -2.78 2.37 10.19
N VAL A 239 -1.93 1.34 10.24
CA VAL A 239 -2.00 0.23 9.28
C VAL A 239 -3.26 -0.62 9.51
N ALA A 240 -3.67 -0.85 10.76
CA ALA A 240 -4.92 -1.55 11.05
C ALA A 240 -6.15 -0.82 10.49
N ILE A 241 -6.25 0.50 10.70
CA ILE A 241 -7.33 1.34 10.16
C ILE A 241 -7.30 1.32 8.63
N LYS A 242 -6.11 1.46 8.02
CA LYS A 242 -5.94 1.41 6.57
C LYS A 242 -6.42 0.08 5.98
N ASN A 243 -6.04 -1.04 6.60
CA ASN A 243 -6.45 -2.37 6.14
C ASN A 243 -7.95 -2.57 6.26
N ARG A 244 -8.55 -2.19 7.40
CA ARG A 244 -10.00 -2.31 7.58
C ARG A 244 -10.78 -1.44 6.60
N PHE A 245 -10.31 -0.22 6.35
CA PHE A 245 -10.89 0.64 5.33
C PHE A 245 -10.82 -0.01 3.94
N ARG A 246 -9.67 -0.58 3.57
CA ARG A 246 -9.49 -1.24 2.27
C ARG A 246 -10.41 -2.44 2.10
N GLU A 247 -10.47 -3.32 3.09
CA GLU A 247 -11.35 -4.49 3.09
C GLU A 247 -12.81 -4.09 2.84
N LEU A 248 -13.33 -3.14 3.63
CA LEU A 248 -14.70 -2.66 3.48
C LEU A 248 -14.91 -1.91 2.15
N TRP A 249 -13.87 -1.27 1.62
CA TRP A 249 -13.94 -0.56 0.35
C TRP A 249 -13.98 -1.52 -0.84
N GLU A 250 -13.27 -2.63 -0.80
CA GLU A 250 -13.26 -3.64 -1.88
C GLU A 250 -14.66 -4.25 -2.07
N ASP A 251 -15.32 -4.61 -0.96
CA ASP A 251 -16.70 -5.10 -0.97
C ASP A 251 -17.68 -4.03 -1.48
N GLU A 252 -17.49 -2.80 -1.01
CA GLU A 252 -18.35 -1.66 -1.37
C GLU A 252 -18.18 -1.24 -2.83
N GLU A 253 -16.97 -1.29 -3.39
CA GLU A 253 -16.69 -0.88 -4.76
C GLU A 253 -17.44 -1.76 -5.77
N ALA A 254 -17.49 -3.08 -5.51
CA ALA A 254 -18.25 -4.01 -6.33
C ALA A 254 -19.77 -3.72 -6.27
N ALA A 255 -20.29 -3.46 -5.06
CA ALA A 255 -21.70 -3.13 -4.87
C ALA A 255 -22.06 -1.77 -5.50
N LEU A 256 -21.22 -0.75 -5.34
CA LEU A 256 -21.38 0.57 -5.94
C LEU A 256 -21.44 0.49 -7.47
N LEU A 257 -20.58 -0.32 -8.08
CA LEU A 257 -20.57 -0.52 -9.54
C LEU A 257 -21.88 -1.17 -10.00
N ALA A 258 -22.35 -2.20 -9.30
CA ALA A 258 -23.61 -2.87 -9.62
C ALA A 258 -24.81 -1.92 -9.50
N ASP A 259 -24.90 -1.15 -8.42
CA ASP A 259 -26.00 -0.22 -8.17
C ASP A 259 -25.98 0.97 -9.14
N THR A 260 -24.78 1.46 -9.49
CA THR A 260 -24.59 2.45 -10.56
C THR A 260 -25.13 1.96 -11.91
N ASN A 261 -24.88 0.69 -12.26
CA ASN A 261 -25.40 0.12 -13.49
C ASN A 261 -26.92 -0.01 -13.48
N LYS A 262 -27.53 -0.36 -12.34
CA LYS A 262 -29.00 -0.39 -12.19
C LYS A 262 -29.60 0.99 -12.42
N VAL A 263 -29.03 2.04 -11.82
CA VAL A 263 -29.52 3.41 -12.00
C VAL A 263 -29.38 3.88 -13.45
N ARG A 264 -28.29 3.54 -14.14
CA ARG A 264 -28.12 3.86 -15.57
C ARG A 264 -29.16 3.15 -16.46
N GLU A 265 -29.51 1.90 -16.15
CA GLU A 265 -30.57 1.21 -16.88
C GLU A 265 -31.94 1.87 -16.60
N LEU A 266 -32.20 2.33 -15.38
CA LEU A 266 -33.39 3.12 -15.04
C LEU A 266 -33.44 4.43 -15.85
N GLU A 267 -32.34 5.17 -15.96
CA GLU A 267 -32.25 6.39 -16.78
C GLU A 267 -32.60 6.11 -18.26
N LYS A 268 -32.12 4.98 -18.79
CA LYS A 268 -32.42 4.55 -20.15
C LYS A 268 -33.89 4.20 -20.35
N GLN A 269 -34.50 3.50 -19.39
CA GLN A 269 -35.92 3.15 -19.42
C GLN A 269 -36.82 4.39 -19.34
N LEU A 270 -36.49 5.35 -18.48
CA LEU A 270 -37.22 6.61 -18.33
C LEU A 270 -37.09 7.51 -19.57
N SER A 271 -35.95 7.45 -20.26
CA SER A 271 -35.78 8.14 -21.55
C SER A 271 -36.72 7.58 -22.62
N GLY A 272 -37.05 6.28 -22.56
CA GLY A 272 -38.06 5.65 -23.42
C GLY A 272 -39.51 5.92 -23.00
N HIS A 273 -39.75 6.24 -21.72
CA HIS A 273 -41.08 6.46 -21.15
C HIS A 273 -41.11 7.73 -20.26
N PRO A 274 -41.06 8.93 -20.87
CA PRO A 274 -40.95 10.20 -20.14
C PRO A 274 -42.18 10.53 -19.28
N GLU A 275 -43.31 9.89 -19.57
CA GLU A 275 -44.58 9.92 -18.81
C GLU A 275 -44.39 9.54 -17.32
N ILE A 276 -43.41 8.66 -17.05
CA ILE A 276 -43.20 8.02 -15.75
C ILE A 276 -42.20 8.82 -14.89
N ALA A 277 -41.43 9.70 -15.51
CA ALA A 277 -40.40 10.49 -14.84
C ALA A 277 -41.01 11.69 -14.08
N THR A 278 -41.33 11.50 -12.80
CA THR A 278 -41.75 12.58 -11.91
C THR A 278 -40.63 13.64 -11.75
N PRO A 279 -40.96 14.91 -11.45
CA PRO A 279 -39.97 15.97 -11.28
C PRO A 279 -38.94 15.66 -10.19
N ASP A 280 -39.38 15.12 -9.05
CA ASP A 280 -38.51 14.71 -7.93
C ASP A 280 -37.49 13.64 -8.35
N LEU A 281 -37.92 12.72 -9.23
CA LEU A 281 -37.09 11.66 -9.76
C LEU A 281 -35.99 12.18 -10.68
N ARG A 282 -36.34 13.16 -11.54
CA ARG A 282 -35.37 13.83 -12.40
C ARG A 282 -34.33 14.58 -11.57
N GLU A 283 -34.75 15.29 -10.52
CA GLU A 283 -33.83 15.97 -9.61
C GLU A 283 -32.87 14.97 -8.95
N MET A 284 -33.35 13.82 -8.47
CA MET A 284 -32.47 12.80 -7.89
C MET A 284 -31.48 12.21 -8.90
N LEU A 285 -31.89 11.99 -10.14
CA LEU A 285 -31.00 11.51 -11.22
C LEU A 285 -29.95 12.57 -11.58
N GLU A 286 -30.30 13.86 -11.58
CA GLU A 286 -29.33 14.95 -11.73
C GLU A 286 -28.31 14.98 -10.58
N VAL A 287 -28.77 14.79 -9.34
CA VAL A 287 -27.90 14.68 -8.16
C VAL A 287 -26.97 13.47 -8.30
N PHE A 288 -27.50 12.33 -8.77
CA PHE A 288 -26.72 11.12 -9.06
C PHE A 288 -25.63 11.37 -10.10
N ALA A 289 -25.99 11.95 -11.26
CA ALA A 289 -25.04 12.28 -12.31
C ALA A 289 -23.90 13.18 -11.79
N SER A 290 -24.24 14.18 -10.96
CA SER A 290 -23.24 15.06 -10.34
C SER A 290 -22.33 14.33 -9.35
N ALA A 291 -22.85 13.36 -8.60
CA ALA A 291 -22.09 12.56 -7.64
C ALA A 291 -21.17 11.56 -8.37
N GLN A 292 -21.69 10.90 -9.40
CA GLN A 292 -20.93 10.01 -10.27
C GLN A 292 -19.78 10.75 -10.97
N GLN A 293 -20.01 11.94 -11.50
CA GLN A 293 -18.95 12.71 -12.15
C GLN A 293 -17.79 13.03 -11.19
N ARG A 294 -18.08 13.40 -9.93
CA ARG A 294 -17.03 13.64 -8.93
C ARG A 294 -16.29 12.35 -8.58
N PHE A 295 -17.03 11.26 -8.43
CA PHE A 295 -16.46 9.93 -8.16
C PHE A 295 -15.51 9.48 -9.28
N ASP A 296 -15.98 9.53 -10.54
CA ASP A 296 -15.21 9.13 -11.71
C ASP A 296 -13.98 10.01 -11.90
N HIS A 297 -14.10 11.32 -11.68
CA HIS A 297 -12.96 12.24 -11.70
C HIS A 297 -11.92 11.90 -10.61
N GLY A 298 -12.37 11.58 -9.39
CA GLY A 298 -11.50 11.12 -8.31
C GLY A 298 -10.79 9.82 -8.66
N LYS A 299 -11.49 8.86 -9.27
CA LYS A 299 -10.91 7.58 -9.71
C LYS A 299 -9.88 7.77 -10.83
N GLN A 300 -10.18 8.60 -11.83
CA GLN A 300 -9.27 8.91 -12.95
C GLN A 300 -7.99 9.62 -12.50
N THR A 301 -8.09 10.49 -11.49
CA THR A 301 -6.95 11.25 -10.97
C THR A 301 -6.16 10.50 -9.88
N GLU A 302 -6.56 9.26 -9.54
CA GLU A 302 -6.05 8.47 -8.41
C GLU A 302 -6.15 9.23 -7.07
N ASN A 303 -7.21 10.03 -6.90
CA ASN A 303 -7.44 10.87 -5.73
C ASN A 303 -8.90 10.82 -5.28
N LEU A 304 -9.48 9.61 -5.28
CA LEU A 304 -10.84 9.38 -4.82
C LEU A 304 -10.95 9.65 -3.32
N ARG A 305 -11.84 10.57 -2.94
CA ARG A 305 -12.11 10.87 -1.52
C ARG A 305 -13.22 9.96 -0.99
N ARG A 306 -13.08 9.57 0.28
CA ARG A 306 -14.12 8.87 1.05
C ARG A 306 -15.48 9.56 0.92
N ASP A 307 -15.52 10.88 1.08
CA ASP A 307 -16.78 11.64 1.10
C ASP A 307 -17.50 11.59 -0.26
N ASP A 308 -16.76 11.56 -1.36
CA ASP A 308 -17.33 11.44 -2.71
C ASP A 308 -17.95 10.04 -2.90
N ALA A 309 -17.28 9.00 -2.43
CA ALA A 309 -17.80 7.63 -2.45
C ALA A 309 -19.03 7.45 -1.55
N LEU A 310 -18.98 7.97 -0.32
CA LEU A 310 -20.11 7.94 0.62
C LEU A 310 -21.32 8.70 0.05
N LYS A 311 -21.08 9.88 -0.55
CA LYS A 311 -22.13 10.65 -1.20
C LYS A 311 -22.77 9.89 -2.36
N LEU A 312 -21.96 9.24 -3.21
CA LEU A 312 -22.48 8.40 -4.29
C LEU A 312 -23.35 7.27 -3.73
N ARG A 313 -22.90 6.57 -2.69
CA ARG A 313 -23.68 5.51 -2.04
C ARG A 313 -25.03 6.00 -1.51
N MET A 314 -25.04 7.13 -0.80
CA MET A 314 -26.28 7.70 -0.26
C MET A 314 -27.27 8.06 -1.36
N VAL A 315 -26.78 8.62 -2.47
CA VAL A 315 -27.63 8.99 -3.61
C VAL A 315 -28.16 7.74 -4.32
N LEU A 316 -27.32 6.73 -4.54
CA LEU A 316 -27.74 5.45 -5.12
C LEU A 316 -28.85 4.78 -4.30
N ASN A 317 -28.68 4.69 -2.98
CA ASN A 317 -29.70 4.11 -2.10
C ASN A 317 -31.01 4.87 -2.20
N ARG A 318 -30.97 6.21 -2.17
CA ARG A 318 -32.18 7.05 -2.29
C ARG A 318 -32.90 6.87 -3.61
N VAL A 319 -32.15 6.78 -4.71
CA VAL A 319 -32.71 6.52 -6.04
C VAL A 319 -33.37 5.13 -6.04
N LEU A 320 -32.62 4.09 -5.68
CA LEU A 320 -33.11 2.70 -5.72
C LEU A 320 -34.29 2.44 -4.76
N GLU A 321 -34.34 3.08 -3.60
CA GLU A 321 -35.48 3.00 -2.67
C GLU A 321 -36.78 3.56 -3.28
N GLN A 322 -36.70 4.65 -4.06
CA GLN A 322 -37.87 5.20 -4.74
C GLN A 322 -38.28 4.40 -5.97
N PHE A 323 -37.36 3.62 -6.53
CA PHE A 323 -37.57 2.83 -7.75
C PHE A 323 -37.83 1.35 -7.50
N ASP A 324 -37.99 0.91 -6.25
CA ASP A 324 -38.02 -0.50 -5.91
C ASP A 324 -39.05 -1.26 -6.77
N VAL A 325 -38.54 -2.30 -7.44
CA VAL A 325 -38.95 -2.84 -8.75
C VAL A 325 -40.39 -3.38 -8.79
N THR A 326 -41.05 -3.49 -7.64
CA THR A 326 -42.44 -3.96 -7.54
C THR A 326 -43.48 -2.91 -7.96
N GLN A 327 -43.17 -1.61 -7.90
CA GLN A 327 -44.10 -0.56 -8.33
C GLN A 327 -44.13 -0.33 -9.85
N PHE A 328 -43.04 -0.67 -10.54
CA PHE A 328 -42.88 -0.47 -11.99
C PHE A 328 -42.75 -1.77 -12.79
N GLY A 329 -42.61 -2.92 -12.14
CA GLY A 329 -42.61 -4.25 -12.78
C GLY A 329 -43.91 -4.63 -13.49
N GLY A 330 -44.97 -3.81 -13.34
CA GLY A 330 -46.19 -3.91 -14.15
C GLY A 330 -46.27 -2.91 -15.32
N ILE A 331 -45.36 -1.94 -15.42
CA ILE A 331 -45.40 -0.84 -16.40
C ILE A 331 -44.31 -1.01 -17.47
N PHE A 332 -43.15 -1.55 -17.10
CA PHE A 332 -42.09 -1.88 -18.05
C PHE A 332 -42.17 -3.36 -18.42
N PRO A 333 -41.97 -3.72 -19.71
CA PRO A 333 -41.80 -5.13 -20.06
C PRO A 333 -40.60 -5.67 -19.29
N ALA A 334 -40.72 -6.88 -18.74
CA ALA A 334 -39.59 -7.57 -18.15
C ALA A 334 -38.39 -7.51 -19.12
N PRO A 335 -37.15 -7.37 -18.60
CA PRO A 335 -35.98 -7.64 -19.43
C PRO A 335 -36.21 -8.99 -20.09
N ILE A 336 -36.06 -9.06 -21.41
CA ILE A 336 -36.10 -10.33 -22.13
C ILE A 336 -34.98 -11.17 -21.52
N GLU A 337 -35.34 -12.04 -20.57
CA GLU A 337 -34.50 -13.17 -20.19
C GLU A 337 -34.18 -13.86 -21.51
N ALA A 338 -32.90 -13.90 -21.82
CA ALA A 338 -32.40 -14.59 -22.99
C ALA A 338 -33.07 -15.96 -23.04
N GLU A 339 -33.84 -16.19 -24.10
CA GLU A 339 -34.60 -17.41 -24.37
C GLU A 339 -33.84 -18.63 -23.86
N ALA A 340 -34.37 -19.21 -22.78
CA ALA A 340 -34.07 -20.58 -22.43
C ALA A 340 -34.41 -21.43 -23.65
N ALA A 341 -33.38 -22.01 -24.25
CA ALA A 341 -33.51 -22.97 -25.32
C ALA A 341 -34.44 -24.13 -24.88
N PRO A 342 -35.30 -24.63 -25.78
CA PRO A 342 -36.36 -25.58 -25.43
C PRO A 342 -35.79 -26.94 -24.99
N PRO A 343 -36.59 -27.72 -24.21
CA PRO A 343 -36.15 -28.96 -23.60
C PRO A 343 -36.01 -30.06 -24.66
N SER A 344 -34.79 -30.57 -24.85
CA SER A 344 -34.59 -31.80 -25.61
C SER A 344 -34.85 -32.99 -24.69
N ALA A 345 -35.90 -33.73 -25.02
CA ALA A 345 -36.22 -35.03 -24.47
C ALA A 345 -35.05 -36.01 -24.63
N GLY A 346 -34.83 -36.83 -23.60
CA GLY A 346 -33.94 -37.98 -23.67
C GLY A 346 -33.43 -38.41 -22.30
N ASP A 347 -34.29 -39.04 -21.48
CA ASP A 347 -33.79 -40.01 -20.51
C ASP A 347 -33.16 -41.18 -21.28
N PRO A 348 -32.03 -41.69 -20.79
CA PRO A 348 -32.02 -43.11 -20.49
C PRO A 348 -31.48 -43.42 -19.09
N ASP A 349 -32.22 -44.34 -18.47
CA ASP A 349 -32.03 -45.17 -17.28
C ASP A 349 -30.71 -45.16 -16.47
N PRO A 350 -30.80 -45.34 -15.13
CA PRO A 350 -29.68 -45.43 -14.22
C PRO A 350 -29.28 -46.89 -13.97
N ALA A 351 -28.19 -47.37 -14.57
CA ALA A 351 -27.47 -48.55 -14.04
C ALA A 351 -26.10 -48.76 -14.70
N ALA A 352 -25.13 -49.09 -13.85
CA ALA A 352 -23.87 -49.76 -14.16
C ALA A 352 -22.73 -48.90 -14.73
N ALA A 353 -21.86 -48.43 -13.85
CA ALA A 353 -20.54 -49.05 -13.67
C ALA A 353 -19.83 -48.42 -12.47
N ALA A 354 -19.73 -49.18 -11.38
CA ALA A 354 -18.69 -48.99 -10.39
C ALA A 354 -17.35 -49.31 -11.08
N GLY A 355 -16.72 -48.27 -11.64
CA GLY A 355 -15.32 -48.30 -12.05
C GLY A 355 -14.50 -47.68 -10.93
N GLU A 356 -13.62 -48.47 -10.34
CA GLU A 356 -12.62 -48.02 -9.37
C GLU A 356 -11.87 -46.81 -9.91
N VAL A 357 -12.01 -45.67 -9.24
CA VAL A 357 -11.17 -44.50 -9.50
C VAL A 357 -9.74 -44.88 -9.12
N PRO A 358 -8.75 -44.74 -10.01
CA PRO A 358 -7.37 -44.99 -9.66
C PRO A 358 -7.01 -44.08 -8.49
N VAL A 359 -6.55 -44.69 -7.39
CA VAL A 359 -6.05 -43.98 -6.22
C VAL A 359 -4.94 -43.03 -6.70
N SER A 360 -5.25 -41.73 -6.75
CA SER A 360 -4.24 -40.72 -7.06
C SER A 360 -3.10 -40.84 -6.05
N PRO A 361 -1.83 -40.81 -6.49
CA PRO A 361 -0.66 -40.96 -5.61
C PRO A 361 -0.49 -39.81 -4.61
N PHE A 362 -1.40 -38.82 -4.62
CA PHE A 362 -1.48 -37.73 -3.67
C PHE A 362 -2.45 -38.06 -2.51
N GLN A 363 -2.01 -38.89 -1.56
CA GLN A 363 -2.35 -38.61 -0.15
C GLN A 363 -1.33 -37.60 0.38
N ALA A 364 -1.34 -36.40 -0.19
CA ALA A 364 -0.55 -35.28 0.29
C ALA A 364 -1.48 -34.36 1.10
N ASP A 365 -0.93 -33.82 2.18
CA ASP A 365 -1.53 -32.84 3.10
C ASP A 365 -2.67 -32.01 2.51
N GLY A 366 -3.83 -31.96 3.17
CA GLY A 366 -5.04 -31.27 2.68
C GLY A 366 -4.83 -29.77 2.40
N LEU A 367 -3.75 -29.19 2.93
CA LEU A 367 -3.31 -27.81 2.66
C LEU A 367 -2.63 -27.63 1.30
N LEU A 368 -2.00 -28.66 0.75
CA LEU A 368 -1.28 -28.63 -0.53
C LEU A 368 -2.13 -29.10 -1.70
N GLN A 369 -3.21 -29.83 -1.43
CA GLN A 369 -4.14 -30.39 -2.43
C GLN A 369 -4.61 -29.31 -3.42
N GLU A 370 -5.03 -28.14 -2.93
CA GLU A 370 -5.54 -27.06 -3.79
C GLU A 370 -4.47 -26.49 -4.73
N TYR A 371 -3.23 -26.35 -4.24
CA TYR A 371 -2.10 -25.86 -5.04
C TYR A 371 -1.69 -26.89 -6.10
N VAL A 372 -1.62 -28.17 -5.71
CA VAL A 372 -1.32 -29.27 -6.63
C VAL A 372 -2.40 -29.38 -7.71
N SER A 373 -3.69 -29.30 -7.36
CA SER A 373 -4.78 -29.32 -8.34
C SER A 373 -4.70 -28.15 -9.33
N LYS A 374 -4.33 -26.94 -8.87
CA LYS A 374 -4.14 -25.78 -9.75
C LYS A 374 -2.98 -25.98 -10.73
N ILE A 375 -1.88 -26.57 -10.28
CA ILE A 375 -0.71 -26.87 -11.12
C ILE A 375 -1.07 -27.92 -12.18
N LEU A 376 -1.71 -29.02 -11.78
CA LEU A 376 -2.09 -30.10 -12.69
C LEU A 376 -3.11 -29.63 -13.74
N PHE A 377 -4.11 -28.84 -13.33
CA PHE A 377 -5.10 -28.26 -14.25
C PHE A 377 -4.46 -27.28 -15.25
N ALA A 378 -3.52 -26.45 -14.80
CA ALA A 378 -2.80 -25.54 -15.69
C ALA A 378 -1.90 -26.28 -16.69
N LEU A 379 -1.29 -27.41 -16.29
CA LEU A 379 -0.50 -28.25 -17.18
C LEU A 379 -1.37 -28.95 -18.23
N GLU A 380 -2.54 -29.47 -17.83
CA GLU A 380 -3.50 -30.08 -18.74
C GLU A 380 -4.01 -29.08 -19.80
N LEU A 381 -4.20 -27.81 -19.43
CA LEU A 381 -4.62 -26.75 -20.36
C LEU A 381 -3.56 -26.41 -21.42
N VAL A 382 -2.27 -26.56 -21.11
CA VAL A 382 -1.15 -26.23 -22.00
C VAL A 382 -0.81 -27.39 -22.95
N GLY A 383 -1.17 -28.61 -22.56
CA GLY A 383 -0.90 -29.84 -23.31
C GLY A 383 0.57 -30.29 -23.26
N ASP A 384 0.81 -31.56 -23.61
CA ASP A 384 2.14 -32.17 -23.53
C ASP A 384 3.00 -32.03 -24.79
N ASP A 385 2.50 -31.30 -25.80
CA ASP A 385 3.16 -31.17 -27.10
C ASP A 385 4.40 -30.25 -27.08
N ARG A 386 4.70 -29.60 -25.95
CA ARG A 386 5.79 -28.61 -25.81
C ARG A 386 6.84 -29.02 -24.78
N PRO A 387 8.13 -28.73 -25.03
CA PRO A 387 9.20 -28.99 -24.06
C PRO A 387 9.03 -28.13 -22.81
N ALA A 388 9.40 -28.66 -21.63
CA ALA A 388 9.15 -28.03 -20.33
C ALA A 388 9.69 -26.58 -20.23
N ALA A 389 10.81 -26.28 -20.89
CA ALA A 389 11.40 -24.95 -20.94
C ALA A 389 10.50 -23.90 -21.64
N GLU A 390 9.68 -24.33 -22.60
CA GLU A 390 8.70 -23.47 -23.28
C GLU A 390 7.37 -23.41 -22.52
N THR A 391 6.97 -24.53 -21.90
CA THR A 391 5.73 -24.66 -21.12
C THR A 391 5.70 -23.70 -19.92
N VAL A 392 6.83 -23.44 -19.26
CA VAL A 392 6.94 -22.47 -18.15
C VAL A 392 6.54 -21.05 -18.58
N THR A 393 6.74 -20.70 -19.85
CA THR A 393 6.40 -19.38 -20.39
C THR A 393 4.97 -19.29 -20.92
N ALA A 394 4.22 -20.39 -20.92
CA ALA A 394 2.81 -20.41 -21.31
C ALA A 394 1.99 -19.52 -20.37
N LYS A 395 1.01 -18.82 -20.93
CA LYS A 395 0.21 -17.80 -20.22
C LYS A 395 -0.51 -18.39 -19.00
N GLU A 396 -0.85 -19.67 -19.09
CA GLU A 396 -1.56 -20.48 -18.11
C GLU A 396 -0.66 -20.88 -16.92
N LEU A 397 0.65 -21.01 -17.12
CA LEU A 397 1.64 -21.45 -16.11
C LEU A 397 2.54 -20.32 -15.60
N ALA A 398 2.64 -19.21 -16.33
CA ALA A 398 3.48 -18.07 -15.96
C ALA A 398 3.13 -17.47 -14.59
N SER A 399 1.87 -17.59 -14.15
CA SER A 399 1.41 -17.15 -12.83
C SER A 399 1.87 -18.06 -11.68
N LEU A 400 2.18 -19.33 -11.98
CA LEU A 400 2.59 -20.35 -11.01
C LEU A 400 4.10 -20.37 -10.76
N ARG A 401 4.89 -19.63 -11.56
CA ARG A 401 6.35 -19.46 -11.44
C ARG A 401 7.14 -20.77 -11.30
N LEU A 402 6.67 -21.82 -11.97
CA LEU A 402 7.32 -23.12 -11.96
C LEU A 402 8.63 -23.07 -12.75
N GLU A 403 9.65 -23.77 -12.28
CA GLU A 403 10.87 -24.03 -13.04
C GLU A 403 10.67 -25.19 -14.02
N ALA A 404 11.51 -25.26 -15.06
CA ALA A 404 11.39 -26.31 -16.08
C ALA A 404 11.53 -27.73 -15.50
N CYS A 405 12.35 -27.90 -14.46
CA CYS A 405 12.48 -29.16 -13.73
C CYS A 405 11.21 -29.54 -12.94
N GLU A 406 10.48 -28.56 -12.42
CA GLU A 406 9.23 -28.77 -11.67
C GLU A 406 8.09 -29.16 -12.61
N VAL A 407 8.00 -28.53 -13.78
CA VAL A 407 7.06 -28.92 -14.85
C VAL A 407 7.30 -30.36 -15.29
N GLU A 408 8.56 -30.78 -15.41
CA GLU A 408 8.89 -32.15 -15.82
C GLU A 408 8.58 -33.16 -14.72
N ALA A 409 8.82 -32.83 -13.45
CA ALA A 409 8.39 -33.65 -12.32
C ALA A 409 6.86 -33.81 -12.27
N CYS A 410 6.10 -32.73 -12.49
CA CYS A 410 4.63 -32.79 -12.52
C CYS A 410 4.09 -33.61 -13.70
N ARG A 411 4.71 -33.54 -14.89
CA ARG A 411 4.35 -34.39 -16.03
C ARG A 411 4.62 -35.87 -15.77
N ARG A 412 5.79 -36.21 -15.21
CA ARG A 412 6.09 -37.59 -14.80
C ARG A 412 5.08 -38.14 -13.81
N LEU A 413 4.60 -37.29 -12.89
CA LEU A 413 3.55 -37.64 -11.93
C LEU A 413 2.18 -37.87 -12.60
N LEU A 414 1.82 -37.10 -13.63
CA LEU A 414 0.61 -37.31 -14.45
C LEU A 414 0.69 -38.63 -15.22
N ASP A 415 1.89 -38.98 -15.72
CA ASP A 415 2.17 -40.23 -16.42
C ASP A 415 2.34 -41.45 -15.48
N GLY A 416 2.16 -41.26 -14.17
CA GLY A 416 2.28 -42.33 -13.17
C GLY A 416 3.70 -42.84 -12.94
N GLN A 417 4.72 -42.07 -13.34
CA GLN A 417 6.12 -42.37 -13.07
C GLN A 417 6.55 -41.75 -11.73
N PRO A 418 7.37 -42.45 -10.91
CA PRO A 418 7.93 -41.86 -9.71
C PRO A 418 8.87 -40.70 -10.05
N PRO A 419 8.99 -39.68 -9.18
CA PRO A 419 9.71 -38.43 -9.45
C PRO A 419 11.19 -38.62 -9.79
#